data_AF-W0LA48-F1
#
_entry.id   AF-W0LA48-F1
#
_cell.length_a   1.000
_cell.length_b   1.000
_cell.length_c   1.000
_cell.angle_alpha   90.00
_cell.angle_beta   90.00
_cell.angle_gamma   90.00
#
_symmetry.space_group_name_H-M   'P 1'
#
loop_
_entity.id
_entity.type
_entity.pdbx_description
1 polymer ?
#
loop_
_entity_poly.entity_id
_entity_poly.type
_entity_poly.pdbx_seq_one_letter_code
_entity_poly.pdbx_strand_id
1 'polypeptide(L)'
;MVGYFAFAYFAIEFFSLNKYDWMLEPGDSVCSIPHQSFGNRSIQAGIAAFFLITPLLVALLRNLYIGNRYKTGYYAAVILGVVLYGGWIFFGRFVVC
;
A
#
# COMPACT_ATOMS: atom_id res chain seq x y z
N MET A 1 -6.49 -2.20 -15.79
CA MET A 1 -5.74 -1.26 -14.93
C MET A 1 -6.65 -0.66 -13.86
N VAL A 2 -7.79 -0.05 -14.20
CA VAL A 2 -8.73 0.54 -13.21
C VAL A 2 -9.16 -0.46 -12.13
N GLY A 3 -9.52 -1.69 -12.52
CA GLY A 3 -9.87 -2.73 -11.54
C GLY A 3 -8.73 -3.11 -10.58
N TYR A 4 -7.48 -3.00 -11.02
CA TYR A 4 -6.32 -3.21 -10.14
C TYR A 4 -6.16 -2.07 -9.14
N PHE A 5 -6.41 -0.81 -9.55
CA PHE A 5 -6.38 0.33 -8.62
C PHE A 5 -7.46 0.21 -7.55
N ALA A 6 -8.69 -0.14 -7.93
CA ALA A 6 -9.76 -0.38 -6.97
C ALA A 6 -9.39 -1.50 -6.00
N PHE A 7 -8.90 -2.63 -6.52
CA PHE A 7 -8.45 -3.74 -5.70
C PHE A 7 -7.29 -3.36 -4.78
N ALA A 8 -6.27 -2.66 -5.29
CA ALA A 8 -5.13 -2.20 -4.50
C ALA A 8 -5.55 -1.23 -3.40
N TYR A 9 -6.48 -0.31 -3.68
CA TYR A 9 -7.04 0.57 -2.67
C TYR A 9 -7.71 -0.23 -1.54
N PHE A 10 -8.66 -1.12 -1.87
CA PHE A 10 -9.34 -1.95 -0.87
C PHE A 10 -8.37 -2.85 -0.10
N ALA A 11 -7.39 -3.43 -0.78
CA ALA A 11 -6.40 -4.29 -0.15
C ALA A 11 -5.51 -3.50 0.82
N ILE A 12 -5.06 -2.30 0.45
CA ILE A 12 -4.24 -1.46 1.33
C ILE A 12 -5.03 -1.07 2.57
N GLU A 13 -6.29 -0.64 2.42
CA GLU A 13 -7.14 -0.32 3.56
C GLU A 13 -7.34 -1.54 4.47
N PHE A 14 -7.65 -2.71 3.90
CA PHE A 14 -7.83 -3.95 4.64
C PHE A 14 -6.56 -4.40 5.38
N PHE A 15 -5.40 -4.33 4.73
CA PHE A 15 -4.12 -4.66 5.36
C PHE A 15 -3.66 -3.59 6.35
N SER A 16 -4.18 -2.36 6.28
CA SER A 16 -3.83 -1.29 7.23
C SER A 16 -4.63 -1.35 8.53
N LEU A 17 -5.67 -2.18 8.59
CA LEU A 17 -6.47 -2.39 9.80
C LEU A 17 -5.57 -2.86 10.93
N ASN A 18 -5.50 -2.03 11.95
CA ASN A 18 -4.75 -2.24 13.16
C ASN A 18 -5.66 -2.81 14.25
N LYS A 19 -5.05 -3.46 15.24
CA LYS A 19 -5.77 -4.07 16.36
C LYS A 19 -6.65 -3.08 17.11
N TYR A 20 -6.33 -1.79 17.08
CA TYR A 20 -6.98 -0.75 17.87
C TYR A 20 -7.86 0.19 17.04
N ASP A 21 -8.05 -0.06 15.74
CA ASP A 21 -8.90 0.80 14.89
C ASP A 21 -10.38 0.81 15.35
N TRP A 22 -10.83 -0.25 16.03
CA TRP A 22 -12.17 -0.30 16.61
C TRP A 22 -12.37 0.67 17.80
N MET A 23 -11.28 1.23 18.36
CA MET A 23 -11.35 2.24 19.41
C MET A 23 -11.49 3.66 18.84
N LEU A 24 -11.44 3.83 17.52
CA LEU A 24 -11.61 5.14 16.91
C LEU A 24 -13.08 5.58 16.94
N GLU A 25 -13.36 6.63 17.71
CA GLU A 25 -14.64 7.31 17.66
C GLU A 25 -14.71 8.25 16.43
N PRO A 26 -15.91 8.49 15.88
CA PRO A 26 -16.07 9.39 14.74
C PRO A 26 -15.67 10.82 15.13
N GLY A 27 -14.53 11.28 14.63
CA GLY A 27 -13.93 12.59 14.95
C GLY A 27 -12.53 12.50 15.54
N ASP A 28 -12.12 11.31 15.98
CA ASP A 28 -10.78 11.06 16.50
C ASP A 28 -9.74 10.89 15.38
N SER A 29 -8.50 11.26 15.70
CA SER A 29 -7.35 11.07 14.84
C SER A 29 -6.62 9.76 15.19
N VAL A 30 -5.80 9.27 14.26
CA VAL A 30 -4.98 8.04 14.47
C VAL A 30 -4.01 8.19 15.66
N CYS A 31 -3.81 9.40 16.16
CA CYS A 31 -2.94 9.75 17.26
C CYS A 31 -3.57 9.47 18.64
N SER A 32 -4.90 9.34 18.74
CA SER A 32 -5.56 8.96 20.00
C SER A 32 -5.41 7.46 20.32
N ILE A 33 -4.96 6.66 19.34
CA ILE A 33 -4.86 5.21 19.45
C ILE A 33 -3.48 4.79 19.98
N PRO A 34 -3.40 3.79 20.89
CA PRO A 34 -2.11 3.21 21.25
C PRO A 34 -1.37 2.65 20.03
N HIS A 35 -0.11 3.08 19.86
CA HIS A 35 0.72 2.68 18.73
C HIS A 35 1.08 1.19 18.81
N GLN A 36 0.83 0.48 17.69
CA GLN A 36 1.40 -0.86 17.50
C GLN A 36 2.91 -0.73 17.31
N SER A 37 3.67 -1.76 17.75
CA SER A 37 5.12 -1.77 17.58
C SER A 37 5.50 -1.63 16.10
N PHE A 38 6.55 -0.83 15.85
CA PHE A 38 7.04 -0.56 14.50
C PHE A 38 7.35 -1.84 13.70
N GLY A 39 7.85 -2.88 14.37
CA GLY A 39 8.15 -4.18 13.76
C GLY A 39 6.92 -4.93 13.26
N ASN A 40 5.81 -4.92 14.01
CA ASN A 40 4.59 -5.58 13.56
C ASN A 40 3.99 -4.85 12.35
N ARG A 41 4.04 -3.52 12.35
CA ARG A 41 3.54 -2.70 11.26
C ARG A 41 4.39 -2.84 9.99
N SER A 42 5.71 -2.94 10.12
CA SER A 42 6.59 -3.15 8.97
C SER A 42 6.40 -4.52 8.34
N ILE A 43 6.16 -5.56 9.14
CA ILE A 43 5.82 -6.90 8.64
C ILE A 43 4.48 -6.86 7.89
N GLN A 44 3.46 -6.22 8.47
CA GLN A 44 2.14 -6.07 7.84
C GLN A 44 2.22 -5.30 6.51
N ALA A 45 2.93 -4.17 6.50
CA ALA A 45 3.19 -3.39 5.29
C ALA A 45 3.97 -4.20 4.24
N GLY A 46 4.94 -5.01 4.68
CA GLY A 46 5.71 -5.91 3.81
C GLY A 46 4.84 -6.96 3.15
N ILE A 47 3.91 -7.59 3.88
CA ILE A 47 2.97 -8.58 3.34
C ILE A 47 2.04 -7.92 2.31
N ALA A 48 1.49 -6.74 2.62
CA ALA A 48 0.63 -5.99 1.72
C ALA A 48 1.37 -5.59 0.43
N ALA A 49 2.58 -5.06 0.57
CA ALA A 49 3.44 -4.69 -0.54
C ALA A 49 3.78 -5.91 -1.41
N PHE A 50 4.11 -7.06 -0.81
CA PHE A 50 4.38 -8.29 -1.54
C PHE A 50 3.19 -8.73 -2.38
N PHE A 51 1.98 -8.74 -1.79
CA PHE A 51 0.79 -9.21 -2.49
C PHE A 51 0.39 -8.30 -3.67
N LEU A 52 0.58 -6.99 -3.52
CA LEU A 52 0.20 -6.01 -4.53
C LEU A 52 1.28 -5.81 -5.60
N ILE A 53 2.55 -5.73 -5.21
CA ILE A 53 3.65 -5.41 -6.13
C ILE A 53 4.02 -6.63 -6.98
N THR A 54 3.99 -7.85 -6.44
CA THR A 54 4.38 -9.07 -7.17
C THR A 54 3.70 -9.21 -8.54
N PRO A 55 2.35 -9.16 -8.66
CA PRO A 55 1.70 -9.28 -9.98
C PRO A 55 2.06 -8.13 -10.94
N LEU A 56 2.31 -6.93 -10.42
CA LEU A 56 2.73 -5.78 -11.24
C LEU A 56 4.16 -5.90 -11.71
N LEU A 57 5.05 -6.44 -10.87
CA LEU A 57 6.44 -6.66 -11.19
C LEU A 57 6.58 -7.73 -12.27
N VAL A 58 5.80 -8.80 -12.20
CA VAL A 58 5.70 -9.80 -13.27
C VAL A 58 5.19 -9.17 -14.58
N ALA A 59 4.14 -8.34 -14.52
CA ALA A 59 3.63 -7.65 -15.69
C ALA A 59 4.64 -6.64 -16.28
N LEU A 60 5.40 -5.95 -15.43
CA LEU A 60 6.43 -5.01 -15.84
C LEU A 60 7.59 -5.72 -16.54
N LEU A 61 8.11 -6.80 -15.96
CA LEU A 61 9.17 -7.61 -16.56
C LEU A 61 8.77 -8.15 -17.93
N ARG A 62 7.52 -8.64 -18.07
CA ARG A 62 6.97 -9.09 -19.35
C ARG A 62 6.94 -7.99 -20.41
N ASN A 63 6.48 -6.78 -20.05
CA ASN A 63 6.40 -5.67 -20.99
C ASN A 63 7.79 -5.07 -21.32
N LEU A 64 8.72 -5.16 -20.38
CA LEU A 64 10.13 -4.79 -20.59
C LEU A 64 10.78 -5.71 -21.62
N TYR A 65 10.54 -7.02 -21.54
CA TYR A 65 11.03 -7.99 -22.53
C TYR A 65 10.47 -7.75 -23.95
N ILE A 66 9.19 -7.39 -24.06
CA ILE A 66 8.55 -7.07 -25.36
C ILE A 66 9.01 -5.70 -25.91
N GLY A 67 9.74 -4.90 -25.12
CA GLY A 67 10.26 -3.59 -25.54
C GLY A 67 9.20 -2.48 -25.59
N ASN A 68 8.04 -2.67 -24.96
CA ASN A 68 6.93 -1.71 -25.02
C ASN A 68 7.09 -0.60 -23.97
N ARG A 69 7.89 0.42 -24.30
CA ARG A 69 8.29 1.51 -23.39
C ARG A 69 7.11 2.23 -22.72
N TYR A 70 6.02 2.47 -23.46
CA TYR A 70 4.83 3.15 -22.93
C TYR A 70 4.14 2.34 -21.83
N LYS A 71 3.93 1.03 -22.07
CA LYS A 71 3.32 0.16 -21.05
C LYS A 71 4.25 -0.01 -19.85
N THR A 72 5.56 -0.16 -20.08
CA THR A 72 6.56 -0.26 -19.00
C THR A 72 6.54 0.98 -18.10
N GLY A 73 6.52 2.18 -18.67
CA GLY A 73 6.41 3.42 -17.90
C GLY A 73 5.13 3.49 -17.07
N TYR A 74 4.00 3.06 -17.65
CA TYR A 74 2.72 3.02 -16.93
C TYR A 74 2.77 2.05 -15.74
N TYR A 75 3.25 0.82 -15.92
CA TYR A 75 3.35 -0.14 -14.81
C TYR A 75 4.33 0.34 -13.73
N ALA A 76 5.44 0.98 -14.10
CA ALA A 76 6.38 1.56 -13.15
C ALA A 76 5.73 2.69 -12.33
N ALA A 77 4.97 3.57 -12.98
CA ALA A 77 4.22 4.63 -12.31
C ALA A 77 3.16 4.07 -11.34
N VAL A 78 2.47 2.98 -11.71
CA VAL A 78 1.51 2.32 -10.82
C VAL A 78 2.20 1.73 -9.59
N ILE A 79 3.32 1.03 -9.77
CA ILE A 79 4.10 0.49 -8.64
C ILE A 79 4.52 1.61 -7.71
N LEU A 80 5.03 2.73 -8.25
CA LEU A 80 5.39 3.91 -7.47
C LEU A 80 4.19 4.46 -6.68
N GLY A 81 3.02 4.58 -7.32
CA GLY A 81 1.80 5.05 -6.67
C GLY A 81 1.35 4.15 -5.51
N VAL A 82 1.37 2.83 -5.70
CA VAL A 82 1.02 1.84 -4.66
C VAL A 82 2.00 1.89 -3.50
N VAL A 83 3.31 2.01 -3.78
CA VAL A 83 4.35 2.09 -2.74
C VAL A 83 4.24 3.39 -1.94
N LEU A 84 4.03 4.53 -2.61
CA LEU A 84 3.88 5.82 -1.94
C LEU A 84 2.59 5.89 -1.11
N TYR A 85 1.46 5.45 -1.67
CA TYR A 85 0.18 5.44 -0.97
C TYR A 85 0.20 4.45 0.21
N GLY A 86 0.67 3.22 -0.02
CA GLY A 86 0.84 2.25 1.06
C GLY A 86 1.79 2.77 2.15
N GLY A 87 2.95 3.30 1.76
CA GLY A 87 3.90 3.92 2.70
C GLY A 87 3.29 5.05 3.52
N TRP A 88 2.43 5.87 2.92
CA TRP A 88 1.70 6.92 3.62
C TRP A 88 0.70 6.37 4.63
N ILE A 89 -0.12 5.40 4.24
CA ILE A 89 -1.11 4.76 5.12
C ILE A 89 -0.44 4.04 6.30
N PHE A 90 0.60 3.25 6.03
CA PHE A 90 1.29 2.49 7.05
C PHE A 90 2.17 3.38 7.93
N PHE A 91 2.94 4.32 7.38
CA PHE A 91 3.93 5.10 8.14
C PHE A 91 3.59 6.58 8.25
N GLY A 92 3.22 7.22 7.15
CA GLY A 92 2.99 8.67 7.07
C GLY A 92 1.96 9.18 8.08
N ARG A 93 0.83 8.48 8.24
CA ARG A 93 -0.24 8.87 9.18
C ARG A 93 0.20 8.99 10.64
N PHE A 94 1.26 8.27 11.03
CA PHE A 94 1.77 8.25 12.40
C PHE A 94 2.94 9.22 12.63
N VAL A 95 3.58 9.72 11.56
CA VAL A 95 4.65 10.73 11.67
C VAL A 95 4.08 12.10 12.05
N VAL A 96 2.81 12.33 11.74
CA VAL A 96 2.11 13.62 11.95
C VAL A 96 1.35 13.70 13.30
N CYS A 97 1.65 12.84 14.27
CA CYS A 97 0.91 12.71 15.53
C CYS A 97 1.49 13.45 16.76
#